data_AF-A0A1W9IYF6-F1
#
_entry.id   AF-A0A1W9IYF6-F1
#
_cell.length_a   1.000
_cell.length_b   1.000
_cell.length_c   1.000
_cell.angle_alpha   90.00
_cell.angle_beta   90.00
_cell.angle_gamma   90.00
#
_symmetry.space_group_name_H-M   'P 1'
#
loop_
_entity.id
_entity.type
_entity.pdbx_description
1 polymer ?
#
loop_
_entity_poly.entity_id
_entity_poly.type
_entity_poly.pdbx_seq_one_letter_code
_entity_poly.pdbx_strand_id
1 'polypeptide(L)' 'MEAGPVARPHPWLDWVNGAMAEMDIQRIRQSVNRGAPFGTDAWTAVTAERLGLDASLRPIGRPQKLVEM' A
#
# COMPACT_ATOMS: atom_id res chain seq x y z
N MET A 1 -22.01 19.43 -0.49
CA MET A 1 -21.14 18.67 0.43
C MET A 1 -21.26 19.31 1.81
N GLU A 2 -21.77 18.57 2.78
CA GLU A 2 -21.93 19.08 4.15
C GLU A 2 -20.57 19.35 4.80
N ALA A 3 -20.52 20.27 5.77
CA ALA A 3 -19.32 20.54 6.53
C ALA A 3 -19.06 19.37 7.50
N GLY A 4 -17.86 18.80 7.44
CA GLY A 4 -17.45 17.76 8.37
C GLY A 4 -17.08 18.34 9.75
N PRO A 5 -16.79 17.48 10.75
CA PRO A 5 -16.41 17.91 12.10
C PRO A 5 -15.08 18.68 12.14
N VAL A 6 -14.30 18.67 11.06
CA VAL A 6 -13.06 19.42 10.90
C VAL A 6 -13.13 20.22 9.61
N ALA A 7 -12.67 21.48 9.66
CA ALA A 7 -12.60 22.35 8.51
C ALA A 7 -11.67 21.75 7.44
N ARG A 8 -12.18 21.67 6.20
CA ARG A 8 -11.38 21.24 5.06
C ARG A 8 -10.43 22.37 4.62
N PRO A 9 -9.16 22.09 4.31
CA PRO A 9 -8.25 23.09 3.78
C PRO A 9 -8.75 23.60 2.42
N HIS A 10 -8.36 24.82 2.05
CA HIS A 10 -8.86 25.49 0.84
C HIS A 10 -8.72 24.66 -0.46
N PRO A 11 -7.57 24.00 -0.75
CA PRO A 11 -7.42 23.15 -1.94
C PRO A 11 -7.86 21.69 -1.72
N TRP A 12 -8.79 21.43 -0.78
CA TRP A 12 -9.19 20.05 -0.43
C TRP A 12 -9.61 19.22 -1.65
N LEU A 13 -10.48 19.78 -2.50
CA LEU A 13 -10.98 19.05 -3.67
C LEU A 13 -9.90 18.74 -4.68
N ASP A 14 -8.96 19.66 -4.89
CA ASP A 14 -7.83 19.45 -5.79
C ASP A 14 -6.89 18.36 -5.22
N TRP A 15 -6.71 18.34 -3.90
CA TRP A 15 -5.90 17.33 -3.23
C TRP A 15 -6.50 15.93 -3.34
N VAL A 16 -7.80 15.76 -3.06
CA VAL A 16 -8.44 14.42 -3.10
C VAL A 16 -8.71 13.91 -4.51
N ASN A 17 -8.93 14.80 -5.48
CA ASN A 17 -9.17 14.41 -6.87
C ASN A 17 -7.89 14.44 -7.73
N GLY A 18 -6.76 14.88 -7.15
CA GLY A 18 -5.48 14.93 -7.82
C GLY A 18 -5.02 13.54 -8.26
N ALA A 19 -4.38 13.47 -9.42
CA ALA A 19 -3.80 12.22 -9.91
C ALA A 19 -2.68 11.74 -8.97
N MET A 20 -2.71 10.47 -8.62
CA MET A 20 -1.66 9.81 -7.84
C MET A 20 -0.71 9.06 -8.78
N ALA A 21 0.56 8.92 -8.40
CA ALA A 21 1.50 8.14 -9.19
C ALA A 21 1.08 6.66 -9.23
N GLU A 22 1.23 6.02 -10.40
CA GLU A 22 0.80 4.62 -10.57
C GLU A 22 1.48 3.68 -9.56
N MET A 23 2.75 3.95 -9.22
CA MET A 23 3.49 3.17 -8.22
C MET A 23 2.82 3.21 -6.83
N ASP A 24 2.30 4.36 -6.43
CA ASP A 24 1.62 4.53 -5.14
C ASP A 24 0.25 3.84 -5.15
N ILE A 25 -0.48 3.96 -6.27
CA ILE A 25 -1.74 3.23 -6.49
C ILE A 25 -1.51 1.72 -6.36
N GLN A 26 -0.43 1.19 -6.96
CA GLN A 26 -0.11 -0.23 -6.87
C GLN A 26 0.24 -0.67 -5.44
N ARG A 27 0.97 0.15 -4.66
CA ARG A 27 1.24 -0.13 -3.25
C ARG A 27 -0.05 -0.17 -2.41
N ILE A 28 -0.97 0.79 -2.62
CA ILE A 28 -2.27 0.80 -1.94
C ILE A 28 -3.08 -0.45 -2.31
N ARG A 29 -3.16 -0.79 -3.60
CA ARG A 29 -3.85 -1.99 -4.07
C ARG A 29 -3.25 -3.26 -3.48
N GLN A 30 -1.92 -3.35 -3.38
CA GLN A 30 -1.25 -4.47 -2.74
C GLN A 30 -1.64 -4.57 -1.27
N SER A 31 -1.61 -3.46 -0.52
CA SER A 31 -2.03 -3.44 0.89
C SER A 31 -3.47 -3.91 1.06
N VAL A 32 -4.41 -3.36 0.28
CA VAL A 32 -5.83 -3.71 0.34
C VAL A 32 -6.08 -5.17 -0.04
N ASN A 33 -5.50 -5.64 -1.14
CA ASN A 33 -5.78 -6.97 -1.68
C ASN A 33 -5.04 -8.09 -0.96
N ARG A 34 -3.84 -7.81 -0.41
CA ARG A 34 -2.97 -8.82 0.23
C ARG A 34 -3.00 -8.77 1.75
N GLY A 35 -3.58 -7.71 2.33
CA GLY A 35 -3.44 -7.41 3.76
C GLY A 35 -2.01 -7.04 4.14
N ALA A 36 -1.21 -6.52 3.20
CA ALA A 36 0.15 -6.10 3.48
C ALA A 36 0.17 -4.75 4.21
N PRO A 37 1.11 -4.51 5.14
CA PRO A 37 1.31 -3.18 5.73
C PRO A 37 1.63 -2.14 4.65
N PHE A 38 1.15 -0.90 4.84
CA PHE A 38 1.41 0.22 3.94
C PHE A 38 2.34 1.24 4.61
N GLY A 39 3.58 1.31 4.15
CA GLY A 39 4.61 2.20 4.67
C GLY A 39 5.92 2.09 3.89
N THR A 40 7.01 2.59 4.45
CA THR A 40 8.34 2.40 3.86
C THR A 40 8.70 0.92 3.79
N ASP A 41 9.51 0.50 2.82
CA ASP A 41 9.88 -0.92 2.65
C ASP A 41 10.47 -1.52 3.94
N ALA A 42 11.33 -0.75 4.63
CA ALA A 42 11.90 -1.14 5.92
C ALA A 42 10.84 -1.34 7.01
N TRP A 43 9.89 -0.40 7.14
CA TRP A 43 8.84 -0.52 8.14
C TRP A 43 7.86 -1.65 7.80
N THR A 44 7.55 -1.82 6.52
CA THR A 44 6.66 -2.87 6.02
C THR A 44 7.23 -4.26 6.31
N ALA A 45 8.53 -4.47 6.09
CA ALA A 45 9.19 -5.73 6.41
C ALA A 45 9.12 -6.04 7.92
N VAL A 46 9.54 -5.10 8.76
CA VAL A 46 9.51 -5.26 10.23
C VAL A 46 8.09 -5.47 10.75
N THR A 47 7.12 -4.76 10.21
CA THR A 47 5.72 -4.85 10.64
C THR A 47 5.07 -6.15 10.18
N ALA A 48 5.37 -6.59 8.95
CA ALA A 48 4.89 -7.87 8.46
C ALA A 48 5.40 -9.02 9.32
N GLU A 49 6.69 -9.04 9.66
CA GLU A 49 7.28 -10.03 10.56
C GLU A 49 6.59 -10.01 11.93
N ARG A 50 6.48 -8.83 12.55
CA ARG A 50 5.85 -8.67 13.88
C ARG A 50 4.40 -9.13 13.93
N LEU A 51 3.66 -9.01 12.82
CA LEU A 51 2.25 -9.38 12.72
C LEU A 51 2.03 -10.76 12.11
N GLY A 52 3.09 -11.48 11.72
CA GLY A 52 2.97 -12.78 11.03
C GLY A 52 2.35 -12.68 9.63
N LEU A 53 2.54 -11.54 8.96
CA LEU A 53 1.98 -11.21 7.64
C LEU A 53 3.00 -11.36 6.50
N ASP A 54 4.14 -12.03 6.71
CA ASP A 54 5.16 -12.23 5.67
C ASP A 54 4.60 -12.83 4.37
N ALA A 55 3.58 -13.68 4.48
CA ALA A 55 2.91 -14.27 3.33
C ALA A 55 2.23 -13.24 2.41
N SER A 56 1.85 -12.06 2.92
CA SER A 56 1.27 -10.97 2.14
C SER A 56 2.29 -10.31 1.20
N LEU A 57 3.58 -10.33 1.59
CA LEU A 57 4.69 -9.71 0.84
C LEU A 57 5.28 -10.64 -0.23
N ARG A 58 5.09 -11.96 -0.10
CA ARG A 58 5.63 -12.95 -1.05
C ARG A 58 4.81 -12.97 -2.35
N PRO A 59 5.44 -13.30 -3.50
CA PRO A 59 4.71 -13.54 -4.76
C PRO A 59 3.64 -14.64 -4.61
N ILE A 60 2.51 -14.47 -5.30
CA ILE A 60 1.45 -15.48 -5.33
C ILE A 60 1.82 -16.61 -6.29
N GLY A 61 1.50 -17.84 -5.89
CA GLY A 61 1.63 -19.02 -6.73
C GLY A 61 2.88 -19.83 -6.44
N ARG A 62 3.17 -20.76 -7.35
CA ARG A 62 4.34 -21.63 -7.21
C ARG A 62 5.62 -20.78 -7.33
N PRO A 63 6.58 -20.91 -6.40
CA PRO A 63 7.90 -20.31 -6.56
C PRO A 63 8.49 -20.71 -7.91
N GLN A 64 8.97 -19.72 -8.67
CA GLN A 64 9.64 -20.00 -9.93
C GLN A 64 10.90 -20.80 -9.65
N LYS A 65 11.22 -21.77 -10.52
CA LYS A 65 12.52 -22.43 -10.46
C LYS A 65 13.56 -21.35 -10.70
N LEU A 66 14.46 -21.13 -9.74
CA LEU A 66 15.65 -20.32 -9.99
C LEU A 66 16.40 -21.00 -11.13
N VAL A 67 16.39 -20.37 -12.30
CA VAL A 67 17.29 -20.73 -13.39
C VAL A 67 18.58 -20.01 -13.06
N GLU A 68 19.57 -20.77 -12.59
CA GLU A 68 20.92 -20.26 -12.42
C GLU A 68 21.46 -19.91 -13.82
N MET A 69 21.85 -18.64 -14.00
CA MET A 69 22.45 -18.12 -15.24
C MET A 69 23.96 -18.32 -15.24
#